data_AF-A0A8K9X7M9-F1
#
_entry.id   AF-A0A8K9X7M9-F1
#
_cell.length_a   1.000
_cell.length_b   1.000
_cell.length_c   1.000
_cell.angle_alpha   90.00
_cell.angle_beta   90.00
_cell.angle_gamma   90.00
#
_symmetry.space_group_name_H-M   'P 1'
#
loop_
_entity.id
_entity.type
_entity.pdbx_description
1 polymer ?
#
loop_
_entity_poly.entity_id
_entity_poly.type
_entity_poly.pdbx_seq_one_letter_code
_entity_poly.pdbx_strand_id
1 'polypeptide(L)' 'MVNFAALMRDHCVNICVPLGFVIRIYMDSAQDQKLTAFRNKSALYSR' A
#
# COMPACT_ATOMS: atom_id res chain seq x y z
N MET A 1 -10.52 13.01 31.26
CA MET A 1 -11.00 11.93 30.38
C MET A 1 -10.58 12.27 28.97
N VAL A 2 -9.70 11.47 28.35
CA VAL A 2 -9.24 11.74 26.99
C VAL A 2 -10.37 11.48 26.01
N ASN A 3 -10.82 12.53 25.33
CA ASN A 3 -11.93 12.41 24.39
C ASN A 3 -11.38 11.88 23.06
N PHE A 4 -11.42 10.56 22.88
CA PHE A 4 -10.98 9.88 21.65
C PHE A 4 -11.65 10.46 20.39
N ALA A 5 -12.89 10.92 20.50
CA ALA A 5 -13.60 11.58 19.42
C ALA A 5 -12.98 12.93 19.01
N ALA A 6 -12.35 13.66 19.94
CA ALA A 6 -11.65 14.90 19.63
C ALA A 6 -10.28 14.62 18.97
N LEU A 7 -9.54 13.62 19.47
CA LEU A 7 -8.25 13.20 18.90
C LEU A 7 -8.40 12.63 17.49
N MET A 8 -9.45 11.85 17.22
CA MET A 8 -9.72 11.35 15.89
C MET A 8 -10.02 12.48 14.90
N ARG A 9 -10.69 13.56 15.32
CA ARG A 9 -10.95 14.71 14.43
C ARG A 9 -9.69 15.53 14.17
N ASP A 10 -8.88 15.75 15.20
CA ASP A 10 -7.67 16.57 15.10
C ASP A 10 -6.54 15.86 14.32
N HIS A 11 -6.40 14.55 14.53
CA HIS A 11 -5.32 13.76 13.93
C HIS A 11 -5.73 12.91 12.73
N CYS A 12 -6.99 13.02 12.28
CA CYS A 12 -7.54 12.25 11.15
C CYS A 12 -6.63 12.32 9.91
N VAL A 13 -6.21 13.54 9.56
CA VAL A 13 -5.39 13.81 8.38
C VAL A 13 -4.03 13.13 8.49
N ASN A 14 -3.42 13.15 9.67
CA ASN A 14 -2.11 12.55 9.89
C ASN A 14 -2.14 11.02 9.91
N ILE A 15 -3.31 10.42 10.15
CA ILE A 15 -3.52 8.97 10.14
C ILE A 15 -3.92 8.49 8.73
N CYS A 16 -4.80 9.22 8.03
CA CYS A 16 -5.30 8.81 6.73
C CYS A 16 -4.20 8.72 5.65
N VAL A 17 -3.22 9.62 5.67
CA VAL A 17 -2.12 9.63 4.70
C VAL A 17 -1.22 8.39 4.80
N PRO A 18 -0.64 8.04 5.97
CA PRO A 18 0.17 6.83 6.10
C PRO A 18 -0.66 5.56 5.91
N LEU A 19 -1.93 5.53 6.34
CA LEU A 19 -2.79 4.38 6.12
C LEU A 19 -3.04 4.15 4.61
N GLY A 20 -3.34 5.22 3.87
CA GLY A 20 -3.53 5.17 2.42
C GLY A 20 -2.27 4.73 1.68
N PHE A 21 -1.10 5.13 2.17
CA PHE A 21 0.19 4.70 1.63
C PHE A 21 0.42 3.19 1.83
N VAL A 22 0.15 2.68 3.03
CA VAL A 22 0.26 1.24 3.33
C VAL A 22 -0.70 0.42 2.46
N ILE A 23 -1.95 0.88 2.33
CA ILE A 23 -2.95 0.22 1.47
C ILE A 23 -2.49 0.20 0.01
N ARG A 24 -1.93 1.31 -0.49
CA ARG A 24 -1.39 1.39 -1.86
C ARG A 24 -0.26 0.38 -2.08
N ILE A 25 0.71 0.29 -1.17
CA ILE A 25 1.82 -0.68 -1.28
C ILE A 25 1.29 -2.11 -1.29
N TYR A 26 0.32 -2.40 -0.43
CA TYR A 26 -0.26 -3.74 -0.35
C TYR A 26 -0.97 -4.12 -1.66
N MET A 27 -1.78 -3.21 -2.21
CA MET A 27 -2.44 -3.44 -3.50
C MET A 27 -1.46 -3.58 -4.66
N ASP A 28 -0.43 -2.74 -4.69
CA ASP A 28 0.62 -2.76 -5.71
C ASP A 28 1.37 -4.10 -5.70
N SER A 29 1.79 -4.55 -4.51
CA SER A 29 2.45 -5.85 -4.30
C SER A 29 1.57 -7.02 -4.75
N ALA A 30 0.28 -6.98 -4.44
CA ALA A 30 -0.68 -8.00 -4.85
C ALA A 30 -0.91 -8.02 -6.36
N GLN A 31 -0.81 -6.85 -7.02
CA GLN A 31 -0.95 -6.73 -8.47
C GLN A 31 0.31 -7.25 -9.17
N ASP A 32 1.50 -6.88 -8.70
CA ASP A 32 2.78 -7.39 -9.18
C ASP A 32 2.86 -8.90 -9.09
N GLN A 33 2.34 -9.50 -8.01
CA GLN A 33 2.28 -10.96 -7.87
C GLN A 33 1.43 -11.61 -8.98
N LYS A 34 0.32 -11.00 -9.39
CA LYS A 34 -0.51 -11.49 -10.50
C LYS A 34 0.17 -11.32 -11.86
N LEU A 35 1.01 -10.30 -12.02
CA LEU A 35 1.75 -9.98 -13.25
C LEU A 35 3.04 -10.82 -13.43
N THR A 36 3.34 -11.75 -12.52
CA THR A 36 4.55 -12.58 -12.58
C THR A 36 4.59 -13.63 -13.70
N ALA A 37 3.54 -13.78 -14.51
CA ALA A 37 3.45 -14.79 -15.56
C ALA A 37 4.61 -14.75 -16.59
N PHE A 38 5.14 -13.56 -16.88
CA PHE A 38 6.27 -13.35 -17.80
C PHE A 38 7.62 -13.15 -17.10
N ARG A 39 7.69 -13.34 -15.78
CA ARG A 39 8.93 -13.19 -15.01
C ARG A 39 9.95 -14.25 -15.46
N ASN A 40 11.15 -13.80 -15.84
CA ASN A 40 12.22 -14.63 -16.40
C ASN A 40 11.86 -15.41 -17.68
N LYS A 41 10.93 -14.87 -18.48
CA LYS A 41 10.61 -15.41 -19.82
C LYS A 41 10.92 -14.44 -20.96
N SER A 42 11.30 -13.21 -20.63
CA SER A 42 11.64 -12.19 -21.63
C SER A 42 13.00 -12.50 -22.25
N ALA A 43 13.11 -12.39 -23.59
CA ALA A 43 14.32 -12.72 -24.34
C ALA A 43 15.59 -11.99 -23.87
N LEU A 44 15.42 -10.84 -23.19
CA LEU A 44 16.51 -9.97 -22.73
C LEU A 44 16.95 -10.28 -21.29
N TYR A 45 16.03 -10.75 -20.44
CA TYR A 45 16.29 -11.05 -19.03
C TYR A 45 16.18 -12.54 -18.68
N SER A 46 15.96 -13.40 -19.67
CA SER A 46 15.98 -14.85 -19.51
C SER A 46 17.39 -15.27 -19.09
N ARG A 47 17.52 -15.61 -17.81
CA ARG A 47 18.72 -16.24 -17.25
C ARG A 47 18.45 -17.72 -16.99
#